data_AF-A0A1G4JCR9-F1
#
_entry.id   AF-A0A1G4JCR9-F1
#
_cell.length_a   1.000
_cell.length_b   1.000
_cell.length_c   1.000
_cell.angle_alpha   90.00
_cell.angle_beta   90.00
_cell.angle_gamma   90.00
#
_symmetry.space_group_name_H-M   'P 1'
#
loop_
_entity.id
_entity.type
_entity.pdbx_description
1 polymer ?
#
loop_
_entity_poly.entity_id
_entity_poly.type
_entity_poly.pdbx_seq_one_letter_code
_entity_poly.pdbx_strand_id
1 'polypeptide(L)'
;MAARDSRRERHLMSLPVSIRPFIDKDFIHDWTSSILIDIAQDKYDVLTFDAYFWFFVKPHQNGIINLKELEALLQKAVPEHVQELAVMMKKFENIILSDYLGLISLHDKTEVKAILNNKLFQLASHNSDEYDAELDSKLLVIPRSEILACNRQHCFDFLRGKLSPFVDGDHQYILQLRIMGLLFADDPHPLSMRLLCRKLKSDLGSEARGFVLSLQRYITEREAT
;
A
#
# COMPACT_ATOMS: atom_id res chain seq x y z
N MET A 1 -12.64 -0.23 45.07
CA MET A 1 -13.46 -0.77 43.96
C MET A 1 -12.60 -0.75 42.71
N ALA A 2 -12.20 -1.93 42.25
CA ALA A 2 -11.25 -2.10 41.17
C ALA A 2 -11.89 -1.76 39.82
N ALA A 3 -11.40 -0.70 39.16
CA ALA A 3 -11.50 -0.58 37.71
C ALA A 3 -10.57 -1.63 37.10
N ARG A 4 -11.08 -2.86 36.96
CA ARG A 4 -10.47 -3.86 36.07
C ARG A 4 -10.71 -3.39 34.65
N ASP A 5 -9.83 -2.50 34.21
CA ASP A 5 -9.70 -2.12 32.81
C ASP A 5 -9.13 -3.33 32.07
N SER A 6 -10.04 -4.25 31.75
CA SER A 6 -9.73 -5.43 30.95
C SER A 6 -9.63 -4.98 29.50
N ARG A 7 -8.48 -4.35 29.17
CA ARG A 7 -7.89 -4.50 27.83
C ARG A 7 -7.66 -6.00 27.65
N ARG A 8 -8.70 -6.74 27.26
CA ARG A 8 -8.54 -8.09 26.73
C ARG A 8 -7.55 -7.92 25.59
N GLU A 9 -6.33 -8.44 25.76
CA GLU A 9 -5.39 -8.54 24.66
C GLU A 9 -6.14 -9.20 23.51
N ARG A 10 -6.33 -8.43 22.43
CA ARG A 10 -6.95 -8.96 21.23
C ARG A 10 -5.98 -10.00 20.67
N HIS A 11 -6.37 -11.26 20.75
CA HIS A 11 -5.56 -12.34 20.20
C HIS A 11 -5.82 -12.40 18.70
N LEU A 12 -4.78 -12.06 17.93
CA LEU A 12 -4.71 -12.30 16.50
C LEU A 12 -4.02 -13.64 16.23
N MET A 13 -4.54 -14.38 15.27
CA MET A 13 -4.06 -15.69 14.87
C MET A 13 -2.73 -15.62 14.15
N SER A 14 -1.95 -16.68 14.32
CA SER A 14 -0.84 -17.04 13.44
C SER A 14 -1.35 -18.04 12.41
N LEU A 15 -1.34 -17.67 11.14
CA LEU A 15 -1.88 -18.48 10.04
C LEU A 15 -0.74 -19.20 9.30
N PRO A 16 -0.91 -20.45 8.84
CA PRO A 16 0.10 -21.09 8.02
C PRO A 16 0.18 -20.42 6.64
N VAL A 17 1.37 -20.23 6.09
CA VAL A 17 1.59 -19.66 4.73
C VAL A 17 0.87 -20.47 3.65
N SER A 18 0.65 -21.77 3.90
CA SER A 18 -0.12 -22.65 3.03
C SER A 18 -1.57 -22.22 2.83
N ILE A 19 -2.11 -21.26 3.59
CA ILE A 19 -3.46 -20.70 3.36
C ILE A 19 -3.55 -19.86 2.08
N ARG A 20 -2.45 -19.20 1.66
CA ARG A 20 -2.43 -18.22 0.57
C ARG A 20 -2.98 -18.71 -0.78
N PRO A 21 -2.72 -19.96 -1.23
CA PRO A 21 -3.25 -20.45 -2.51
C PRO A 21 -4.76 -20.75 -2.48
N PHE A 22 -5.36 -20.84 -1.30
CA PHE A 22 -6.77 -21.22 -1.11
C PHE A 22 -7.69 -20.05 -0.84
N ILE A 23 -7.14 -18.84 -0.74
CA ILE A 23 -7.91 -17.62 -0.57
C ILE A 23 -7.80 -16.77 -1.84
N ASP A 24 -8.90 -16.09 -2.13
CA ASP A 24 -9.08 -15.21 -3.26
C ASP A 24 -8.39 -13.86 -2.99
N LYS A 25 -7.21 -13.71 -3.60
CA LYS A 25 -6.35 -12.55 -3.37
C LYS A 25 -6.99 -11.24 -3.81
N ASP A 26 -7.77 -11.28 -4.89
CA ASP A 26 -8.42 -10.10 -5.46
C ASP A 26 -9.53 -9.66 -4.52
N PHE A 27 -10.33 -10.60 -4.04
CA PHE A 27 -11.34 -10.31 -3.03
C PHE A 27 -10.75 -9.74 -1.74
N ILE A 28 -9.69 -10.34 -1.20
CA ILE A 28 -9.05 -9.85 0.04
C ILE A 28 -8.45 -8.46 -0.18
N HIS A 29 -7.85 -8.21 -1.35
CA HIS A 29 -7.36 -6.88 -1.73
C HIS A 29 -8.50 -5.86 -1.80
N ASP A 30 -9.60 -6.19 -2.47
CA ASP A 30 -10.75 -5.29 -2.65
C ASP A 30 -11.42 -4.98 -1.29
N TRP A 31 -11.57 -5.99 -0.44
CA TRP A 31 -12.11 -5.83 0.91
C TRP A 31 -11.22 -4.92 1.76
N THR A 32 -9.92 -5.18 1.80
CA THR A 32 -8.97 -4.37 2.57
C THR A 32 -8.93 -2.92 2.06
N SER A 33 -8.93 -2.73 0.74
CA SER A 33 -9.01 -1.40 0.12
C SER A 33 -10.25 -0.66 0.57
N SER A 34 -11.42 -1.30 0.52
CA SER A 34 -12.70 -0.69 0.88
C SER A 34 -12.70 -0.19 2.33
N ILE A 35 -12.18 -0.99 3.27
CA ILE A 35 -12.12 -0.59 4.68
C ILE A 35 -11.08 0.51 4.91
N LEU A 36 -9.91 0.42 4.27
CA LEU A 36 -8.86 1.42 4.44
C LEU A 36 -9.20 2.78 3.84
N ILE A 37 -10.08 2.84 2.83
CA ILE A 37 -10.64 4.11 2.35
C ILE A 37 -11.39 4.82 3.47
N ASP A 38 -12.19 4.11 4.26
CA ASP A 38 -12.99 4.71 5.34
C ASP A 38 -12.10 5.17 6.50
N ILE A 39 -11.00 4.46 6.75
CA ILE A 39 -10.10 4.73 7.89
C ILE A 39 -9.06 5.79 7.54
N ALA A 40 -8.39 5.66 6.41
CA ALA A 40 -7.16 6.37 6.10
C ALA A 40 -7.22 7.18 4.81
N GLN A 41 -8.38 7.23 4.16
CA GLN A 41 -8.69 8.08 3.00
C GLN A 41 -7.55 8.15 1.97
N ASP A 42 -6.77 9.23 1.95
CA ASP A 42 -5.70 9.49 0.97
C ASP A 42 -4.50 8.53 1.08
N LYS A 43 -4.33 7.85 2.22
CA LYS A 43 -3.29 6.86 2.48
C LYS A 43 -3.73 5.42 2.19
N TYR A 44 -5.00 5.18 1.82
CA TYR A 44 -5.55 3.83 1.72
C TYR A 44 -4.75 2.91 0.79
N ASP A 45 -4.27 3.44 -0.33
CA ASP A 45 -3.61 2.67 -1.37
C ASP A 45 -2.23 2.17 -0.92
N VAL A 46 -1.49 3.02 -0.20
CA VAL A 46 -0.21 2.66 0.42
C VAL A 46 -0.42 1.53 1.44
N LEU A 47 -1.42 1.68 2.32
CA LEU A 47 -1.70 0.72 3.38
C LEU A 47 -2.24 -0.62 2.83
N THR A 48 -3.05 -0.55 1.78
CA THR A 48 -3.58 -1.73 1.10
C THR A 48 -2.44 -2.51 0.45
N PHE A 49 -1.53 -1.80 -0.24
CA PHE A 49 -0.36 -2.42 -0.82
C PHE A 49 0.49 -3.09 0.24
N ASP A 50 0.78 -2.40 1.34
CA ASP A 50 1.62 -2.93 2.43
C ASP A 50 0.97 -4.17 3.06
N ALA A 51 -0.34 -4.14 3.29
CA ALA A 51 -1.10 -5.30 3.77
C ALA A 51 -1.07 -6.47 2.79
N TYR A 52 -1.27 -6.19 1.49
CA TYR A 52 -1.21 -7.20 0.43
C TYR A 52 0.18 -7.84 0.35
N PHE A 53 1.23 -7.02 0.28
CA PHE A 53 2.60 -7.50 0.23
C PHE A 53 2.91 -8.37 1.44
N TRP A 54 2.63 -7.85 2.64
CA TRP A 54 2.95 -8.53 3.87
C TRP A 54 2.20 -9.87 3.98
N PHE A 55 0.91 -9.88 3.63
CA PHE A 55 0.10 -11.08 3.71
C PHE A 55 0.42 -12.10 2.62
N PHE A 56 0.59 -11.70 1.36
CA PHE A 56 0.68 -12.61 0.20
C PHE A 56 2.07 -12.83 -0.37
N VAL A 57 2.97 -11.84 -0.24
CA VAL A 57 4.26 -11.83 -0.96
C VAL A 57 5.42 -12.07 -0.01
N LYS A 58 5.42 -11.43 1.16
CA LYS A 58 6.51 -11.52 2.14
C LYS A 58 6.85 -12.99 2.45
N PRO A 59 8.12 -13.40 2.35
CA PRO A 59 8.56 -14.69 2.88
C PRO A 59 8.45 -14.65 4.41
N HIS A 60 7.65 -15.55 4.99
CA HIS A 60 7.55 -15.65 6.45
C HIS A 60 8.44 -16.76 6.96
N GLN A 61 9.28 -16.44 7.95
CA GLN A 61 10.13 -17.42 8.61
C GLN A 61 9.23 -18.48 9.28
N ASN A 62 9.65 -19.76 9.19
CA ASN A 62 8.90 -20.92 9.70
C ASN A 62 7.54 -21.18 9.02
N GLY A 63 7.22 -20.50 7.93
CA GLY A 63 5.97 -20.73 7.19
C GLY A 63 4.72 -20.26 7.94
N ILE A 64 4.85 -19.28 8.84
CA ILE A 64 3.75 -18.75 9.66
C ILE A 64 3.58 -17.25 9.43
N ILE A 65 2.38 -16.84 9.07
CA ILE A 65 1.92 -15.46 8.94
C ILE A 65 1.43 -14.98 10.32
N ASN A 66 2.20 -14.12 10.99
CA ASN A 66 1.83 -13.53 12.29
C ASN A 66 1.05 -12.22 12.12
N LEU A 67 -0.29 -12.26 12.19
CA LEU A 67 -1.12 -11.08 11.94
C LEU A 67 -0.85 -9.89 12.90
N LYS A 68 -0.22 -10.09 14.06
CA LYS A 68 0.19 -9.00 14.95
C LYS A 68 1.28 -8.11 14.33
N GLU A 69 2.15 -8.67 13.51
CA GLU A 69 3.19 -7.89 12.82
C GLU A 69 2.59 -7.00 11.73
N LEU A 70 1.56 -7.49 11.03
CA LEU A 70 0.80 -6.67 10.09
C LEU A 70 0.05 -5.55 10.81
N GLU A 71 -0.61 -5.86 11.93
CA GLU A 71 -1.30 -4.86 12.75
C GLU A 71 -0.32 -3.74 13.18
N ALA A 72 0.84 -4.11 13.71
CA ALA A 72 1.86 -3.16 14.13
C ALA A 72 2.38 -2.30 12.97
N LEU A 73 2.55 -2.89 11.78
CA LEU A 73 2.96 -2.18 10.57
C LEU A 73 1.93 -1.11 10.19
N LEU A 74 0.65 -1.48 10.12
CA LEU A 74 -0.41 -0.56 9.75
C LEU A 74 -0.61 0.55 10.79
N GLN A 75 -0.56 0.21 12.08
CA GLN A 75 -0.68 1.18 13.18
C GLN A 75 0.47 2.20 13.18
N LYS A 76 1.67 1.78 12.80
CA LYS A 76 2.81 2.70 12.66
C LYS A 76 2.62 3.68 11.50
N ALA A 77 2.00 3.24 10.41
CA ALA A 77 1.76 4.07 9.23
C ALA A 77 0.64 5.10 9.43
N VAL A 78 -0.32 4.81 10.32
CA VAL A 78 -1.46 5.69 10.63
C VAL A 78 -1.73 5.73 12.14
N PRO A 79 -0.85 6.37 12.93
CA PRO A 79 -0.94 6.38 14.39
C PRO A 79 -2.20 7.06 14.92
N GLU A 80 -2.85 7.90 14.12
CA GLU A 80 -4.11 8.56 14.43
C GLU A 80 -5.32 7.59 14.45
N HIS A 81 -5.22 6.42 13.81
CA HIS A 81 -6.33 5.46 13.63
C HIS A 81 -6.06 4.08 14.25
N VAL A 82 -5.26 4.03 15.32
CA VAL A 82 -4.82 2.77 15.96
C VAL A 82 -6.00 1.90 16.40
N GLN A 83 -7.08 2.49 16.94
CA GLN A 83 -8.22 1.72 17.45
C GLN A 83 -9.03 1.09 16.32
N GLU A 84 -9.28 1.85 15.26
CA GLU A 84 -9.99 1.47 14.05
C GLU A 84 -9.22 0.37 13.31
N LEU A 85 -7.90 0.53 13.17
CA LEU A 85 -7.02 -0.48 12.57
C LEU A 85 -7.02 -1.78 13.37
N ALA A 86 -7.02 -1.71 14.70
CA ALA A 86 -7.07 -2.92 15.54
C ALA A 86 -8.42 -3.67 15.38
N VAL A 87 -9.53 -2.95 15.19
CA VAL A 87 -10.83 -3.56 14.88
C VAL A 87 -10.83 -4.16 13.47
N MET A 88 -10.27 -3.43 12.50
CA MET A 88 -10.12 -3.91 11.12
C MET A 88 -9.31 -5.20 11.08
N MET A 89 -8.19 -5.29 11.80
CA MET A 89 -7.35 -6.50 11.81
C MET A 89 -8.08 -7.74 12.32
N LYS A 90 -8.99 -7.60 13.28
CA LYS A 90 -9.81 -8.74 13.72
C LYS A 90 -10.84 -9.13 12.67
N LYS A 91 -11.41 -8.17 11.95
CA LYS A 91 -12.29 -8.45 10.80
C LYS A 91 -11.50 -9.09 9.65
N PHE A 92 -10.27 -8.66 9.41
CA PHE A 92 -9.37 -9.21 8.41
C PHE A 92 -9.02 -10.68 8.71
N GLU A 93 -8.73 -11.03 9.97
CA GLU A 93 -8.58 -12.43 10.35
C GLU A 93 -9.83 -13.26 10.01
N ASN A 94 -11.02 -12.76 10.38
CA ASN A 94 -12.27 -13.45 10.12
C ASN A 94 -12.56 -13.59 8.62
N ILE A 95 -12.25 -12.57 7.81
CA ILE A 95 -12.52 -12.59 6.36
C ILE A 95 -11.62 -13.59 5.66
N ILE A 96 -10.33 -13.65 6.04
CA ILE A 96 -9.40 -14.66 5.51
C ILE A 96 -9.87 -16.07 5.83
N LEU A 97 -10.26 -16.33 7.08
CA LEU A 97 -10.72 -17.66 7.49
C LEU A 97 -12.04 -18.03 6.81
N SER A 98 -12.96 -17.08 6.67
CA SER A 98 -14.25 -17.32 6.01
C SER A 98 -14.07 -17.62 4.52
N ASP A 99 -13.18 -16.89 3.84
CA ASP A 99 -12.86 -17.16 2.43
C ASP A 99 -12.18 -18.53 2.26
N TYR A 100 -11.21 -18.84 3.13
CA TYR A 100 -10.52 -20.14 3.14
C TYR A 100 -11.49 -21.32 3.33
N LEU A 101 -12.51 -21.14 4.19
CA LEU A 101 -13.54 -22.15 4.44
C LEU A 101 -14.62 -22.19 3.35
N GLY A 102 -14.55 -21.34 2.32
CA GLY A 102 -15.56 -21.25 1.26
C GLY A 102 -16.90 -20.68 1.73
N LEU A 103 -16.91 -19.93 2.84
CA LEU A 103 -18.12 -19.33 3.42
C LEU A 103 -18.50 -18.01 2.75
N ILE A 104 -17.60 -17.43 1.96
CA ILE A 104 -17.84 -16.19 1.22
C ILE A 104 -18.30 -16.55 -0.19
N SER A 105 -19.54 -16.18 -0.51
CA SER A 105 -20.12 -16.47 -1.81
C SER A 105 -19.56 -15.54 -2.89
N LEU A 106 -19.67 -15.95 -4.16
CA LEU A 106 -19.32 -15.07 -5.29
C LEU A 106 -20.11 -13.76 -5.29
N HIS A 107 -21.35 -13.79 -4.77
CA HIS A 107 -22.18 -12.61 -4.63
C HIS A 107 -21.55 -11.59 -3.67
N ASP A 108 -21.13 -12.04 -2.49
CA ASP A 108 -20.49 -11.18 -1.47
C ASP A 108 -19.20 -10.55 -2.02
N LYS A 109 -18.41 -11.32 -2.77
CA LYS A 109 -17.18 -10.82 -3.42
C LYS A 109 -17.48 -9.72 -4.44
N THR A 110 -18.53 -9.91 -5.23
CA THR A 110 -18.97 -8.93 -6.23
C THR A 110 -19.51 -7.66 -5.56
N GLU A 111 -20.22 -7.80 -4.46
CA GLU A 111 -20.72 -6.67 -3.67
C GLU A 111 -19.56 -5.84 -3.10
N VAL A 112 -18.54 -6.48 -2.53
CA VAL A 112 -17.35 -5.79 -2.03
C VAL A 112 -16.65 -4.99 -3.13
N LYS A 113 -16.51 -5.57 -4.33
CA LYS A 113 -15.95 -4.87 -5.49
C LYS A 113 -16.80 -3.68 -5.92
N ALA A 114 -18.12 -3.81 -5.91
CA ALA A 114 -19.03 -2.70 -6.22
C ALA A 114 -18.93 -1.57 -5.18
N ILE A 115 -18.86 -1.91 -3.89
CA ILE A 115 -18.65 -0.94 -2.80
C ILE A 115 -17.33 -0.21 -2.99
N LEU A 116 -16.24 -0.94 -3.27
CA LEU A 116 -14.94 -0.34 -3.52
C LEU A 116 -14.99 0.65 -4.68
N ASN A 117 -15.55 0.25 -5.83
CA ASN A 117 -15.66 1.12 -6.99
C ASN A 117 -16.42 2.42 -6.69
N ASN A 118 -17.52 2.34 -5.93
CA ASN A 118 -18.28 3.52 -5.51
C ASN A 118 -17.45 4.44 -4.60
N LYS A 119 -16.70 3.87 -3.65
CA LYS A 119 -15.81 4.63 -2.77
C LYS A 119 -14.67 5.31 -3.52
N LEU A 120 -14.06 4.60 -4.47
CA LEU A 120 -13.02 5.15 -5.35
C LEU A 120 -13.56 6.31 -6.19
N PHE A 121 -14.78 6.19 -6.72
CA PHE A 121 -15.44 7.26 -7.45
C PHE A 121 -15.67 8.50 -6.56
N GLN A 122 -16.13 8.30 -5.32
CA GLN A 122 -16.31 9.39 -4.36
C GLN A 122 -14.98 10.06 -3.99
N LEU A 123 -13.94 9.28 -3.69
CA LEU A 123 -12.60 9.79 -3.41
C LEU A 123 -12.04 10.60 -4.58
N ALA A 124 -12.22 10.12 -5.81
CA ALA A 124 -11.78 10.84 -7.00
C ALA A 124 -12.50 12.19 -7.16
N SER A 125 -13.80 12.26 -6.80
CA SER A 125 -14.57 13.50 -6.83
C SER A 125 -14.22 14.51 -5.73
N HIS A 126 -13.63 14.05 -4.61
CA HIS A 126 -13.21 14.91 -3.50
C HIS A 126 -11.75 15.36 -3.59
N ASN A 127 -10.88 14.61 -4.26
CA ASN A 127 -9.46 14.91 -4.39
C ASN A 127 -9.12 15.98 -5.46
N SER A 128 -10.11 16.73 -5.97
CA SER A 128 -9.88 17.74 -7.01
C SER A 128 -9.29 19.06 -6.52
N ASP A 129 -9.35 19.43 -5.23
CA ASP A 129 -9.26 20.86 -4.87
C ASP A 129 -8.38 21.28 -3.67
N GLU A 130 -7.46 20.45 -3.16
CA GLU A 130 -6.41 20.95 -2.23
C GLU A 130 -5.01 20.80 -2.82
N TYR A 131 -4.62 21.86 -3.53
CA TYR A 131 -3.28 22.03 -4.09
C TYR A 131 -2.40 22.84 -3.13
N ASP A 132 -1.39 22.20 -2.56
CA ASP A 132 -0.20 22.88 -2.05
C ASP A 132 0.52 23.55 -3.23
N ALA A 133 0.32 24.85 -3.39
CA ALA A 133 1.05 25.69 -4.36
C ALA A 133 2.56 25.76 -4.08
N GLU A 134 3.02 25.20 -2.95
CA GLU A 134 4.41 25.17 -2.52
C GLU A 134 5.22 23.97 -3.07
N LEU A 135 4.59 22.98 -3.72
CA LEU A 135 5.30 21.89 -4.39
C LEU A 135 5.88 22.35 -5.74
N ASP A 136 6.96 23.11 -5.61
CA ASP A 136 8.07 23.39 -6.52
C ASP A 136 7.87 23.09 -8.02
N SER A 137 7.94 24.14 -8.84
CA SER A 137 7.82 24.17 -10.31
C SER A 137 8.64 23.13 -11.11
N LYS A 138 9.57 22.41 -10.46
CA LYS A 138 10.48 21.43 -11.08
C LYS A 138 9.93 20.00 -11.15
N LEU A 139 8.89 19.66 -10.38
CA LEU A 139 8.27 18.34 -10.43
C LEU A 139 7.22 18.28 -11.56
N LEU A 140 7.52 17.47 -12.55
CA LEU A 140 6.79 17.38 -13.80
C LEU A 140 5.68 16.32 -13.73
N VAL A 141 4.79 16.41 -14.71
CA VAL A 141 3.91 15.31 -15.08
C VAL A 141 4.60 14.57 -16.22
N ILE A 142 4.94 13.29 -16.00
CA ILE A 142 5.67 12.48 -16.97
C ILE A 142 4.67 11.71 -17.84
N PRO A 143 4.74 11.84 -19.18
CA PRO A 143 3.92 11.04 -20.08
C PRO A 143 4.16 9.55 -19.89
N ARG A 144 3.08 8.77 -20.00
CA ARG A 144 3.14 7.31 -19.84
C ARG A 144 4.13 6.64 -20.79
N SER A 145 4.24 7.14 -22.02
CA SER A 145 5.19 6.67 -23.03
C SER A 145 6.65 6.76 -22.58
N GLU A 146 7.01 7.75 -21.77
CA GLU A 146 8.39 7.89 -21.26
C GLU A 146 8.67 6.88 -20.15
N ILE A 147 7.70 6.64 -19.25
CA ILE A 147 7.84 5.64 -18.20
C ILE A 147 7.93 4.24 -18.79
N LEU A 148 7.06 3.92 -19.76
CA LEU A 148 7.06 2.61 -20.43
C LEU A 148 8.33 2.36 -21.27
N ALA A 149 9.03 3.42 -21.69
CA ALA A 149 10.32 3.30 -22.36
C ALA A 149 11.47 2.93 -21.40
N CYS A 150 11.28 3.07 -20.08
CA CYS A 150 12.29 2.70 -19.10
C CYS A 150 12.40 1.18 -18.95
N ASN A 151 13.63 0.67 -18.93
CA ASN A 151 13.88 -0.73 -18.58
C ASN A 151 13.47 -0.97 -17.11
N ARG A 152 12.49 -1.85 -16.90
CA ARG A 152 11.93 -2.16 -15.57
C ARG A 152 13.00 -2.70 -14.61
N GLN A 153 13.91 -3.54 -15.09
CA GLN A 153 14.97 -4.10 -14.25
C GLN A 153 15.97 -3.03 -13.82
N HIS A 154 16.41 -2.17 -14.75
CA HIS A 154 17.33 -1.09 -14.41
C HIS A 154 16.66 -0.05 -13.50
N CYS A 155 15.37 0.24 -13.71
CA CYS A 155 14.61 1.10 -12.81
C CYS A 155 14.53 0.47 -11.41
N PHE A 156 14.28 -0.82 -11.32
CA PHE A 156 14.30 -1.55 -10.06
C PHE A 156 15.66 -1.37 -9.36
N ASP A 157 16.76 -1.67 -10.03
CA ASP A 157 18.10 -1.58 -9.43
C ASP A 157 18.49 -0.13 -9.06
N PHE A 158 18.09 0.86 -9.86
CA PHE A 158 18.23 2.29 -9.54
C PHE A 158 17.51 2.64 -8.24
N LEU A 159 16.24 2.22 -8.09
CA LEU A 159 15.47 2.46 -6.88
C LEU A 159 16.14 1.83 -5.66
N ARG A 160 16.67 0.61 -5.78
CA ARG A 160 17.42 -0.04 -4.68
C ARG A 160 18.60 0.81 -4.22
N GLY A 161 19.45 1.24 -5.17
CA GLY A 161 20.64 2.04 -4.86
C GLY A 161 20.31 3.43 -4.31
N LYS A 162 19.20 4.03 -4.73
CA LYS A 162 18.75 5.33 -4.24
C LYS A 162 18.01 5.27 -2.91
N LEU A 163 17.33 4.17 -2.59
CA LEU A 163 16.59 4.02 -1.34
C LEU A 163 17.47 3.55 -0.17
N SER A 164 18.57 2.84 -0.43
CA SER A 164 19.42 2.25 0.62
C SER A 164 19.97 3.24 1.65
N PRO A 165 20.23 4.53 1.35
CA PRO A 165 20.66 5.49 2.37
C PRO A 165 19.56 5.93 3.33
N PHE A 166 18.28 5.69 2.98
CA PHE A 166 17.12 6.24 3.71
C PHE A 166 16.33 5.17 4.44
N VAL A 167 16.24 3.97 3.87
CA VAL A 167 15.42 2.87 4.37
C VAL A 167 16.13 1.54 4.15
N ASP A 168 15.93 0.60 5.06
CA ASP A 168 16.60 -0.70 5.08
C ASP A 168 15.62 -1.89 5.14
N GLY A 169 16.16 -3.09 4.89
CA GLY A 169 15.46 -4.36 5.02
C GLY A 169 14.18 -4.48 4.19
N ASP A 170 13.15 -5.09 4.79
CA ASP A 170 11.85 -5.30 4.16
C ASP A 170 11.19 -3.98 3.73
N HIS A 171 11.39 -2.90 4.50
CA HIS A 171 10.75 -1.61 4.22
C HIS A 171 11.30 -0.99 2.93
N GLN A 172 12.62 -1.08 2.71
CA GLN A 172 13.24 -0.68 1.45
C GLN A 172 12.64 -1.45 0.26
N TYR A 173 12.54 -2.77 0.37
CA TYR A 173 12.04 -3.63 -0.69
C TYR A 173 10.55 -3.36 -1.00
N ILE A 174 9.73 -3.16 0.04
CA ILE A 174 8.32 -2.78 -0.09
C ILE A 174 8.18 -1.41 -0.77
N LEU A 175 8.96 -0.42 -0.33
CA LEU A 175 8.96 0.92 -0.94
C LEU A 175 9.38 0.88 -2.41
N GLN A 176 10.39 0.07 -2.73
CA GLN A 176 10.83 -0.17 -4.11
C GLN A 176 9.69 -0.75 -4.96
N LEU A 177 8.99 -1.78 -4.48
CA LEU A 177 7.87 -2.38 -5.19
C LEU A 177 6.68 -1.43 -5.33
N ARG A 178 6.37 -0.62 -4.29
CA ARG A 178 5.33 0.43 -4.35
C ARG A 178 5.63 1.43 -5.46
N ILE A 179 6.86 1.95 -5.49
CA ILE A 179 7.27 2.90 -6.53
C ILE A 179 7.18 2.25 -7.91
N MET A 180 7.65 1.02 -8.07
CA MET A 180 7.52 0.27 -9.33
C MET A 180 6.06 0.08 -9.74
N GLY A 181 5.17 -0.23 -8.79
CA GLY A 181 3.74 -0.34 -9.03
C GLY A 181 3.13 0.98 -9.52
N LEU A 182 3.50 2.11 -8.90
CA LEU A 182 3.04 3.44 -9.33
C LEU A 182 3.62 3.84 -10.70
N LEU A 183 4.90 3.56 -10.94
CA LEU A 183 5.54 3.85 -12.22
C LEU A 183 4.96 3.00 -13.33
N PHE A 184 4.76 1.70 -13.11
CA PHE A 184 4.39 0.74 -14.16
C PHE A 184 2.94 0.24 -14.08
N ALA A 185 2.06 0.91 -13.35
CA ALA A 185 0.63 0.60 -13.27
C ALA A 185 -0.04 0.55 -14.66
N ASP A 186 -1.05 -0.31 -14.84
CA ASP A 186 -1.85 -0.37 -16.08
C ASP A 186 -2.87 0.80 -16.17
N ASP A 187 -2.44 2.01 -15.81
CA ASP A 187 -3.20 3.25 -15.89
C ASP A 187 -2.75 4.05 -17.13
N PRO A 188 -3.67 4.44 -18.04
CA PRO A 188 -3.32 5.27 -19.20
C PRO A 188 -2.92 6.71 -18.85
N HIS A 189 -3.20 7.19 -17.64
CA HIS A 189 -2.92 8.57 -17.26
C HIS A 189 -1.42 8.84 -17.06
N PRO A 190 -0.95 10.07 -17.33
CA PRO A 190 0.42 10.45 -17.05
C PRO A 190 0.67 10.49 -15.54
N LEU A 191 1.90 10.20 -15.12
CA LEU A 191 2.25 10.19 -13.70
C LEU A 191 2.63 11.59 -13.23
N SER A 192 1.95 12.08 -12.20
CA SER A 192 2.35 13.28 -11.49
C SER A 192 3.49 12.98 -10.51
N MET A 193 4.69 13.51 -10.76
CA MET A 193 5.80 13.37 -9.81
C MET A 193 5.54 14.09 -8.49
N ARG A 194 4.67 15.11 -8.49
CA ARG A 194 4.21 15.76 -7.25
C ARG A 194 3.38 14.79 -6.41
N LEU A 195 2.47 14.05 -7.04
CA LEU A 195 1.68 13.03 -6.35
C LEU A 195 2.58 11.92 -5.79
N LEU A 196 3.54 11.45 -6.58
CA LEU A 196 4.53 10.47 -6.12
C LEU A 196 5.31 11.00 -4.91
N CYS A 197 5.81 12.24 -4.97
CA CYS A 197 6.52 12.87 -3.85
C CYS A 197 5.68 12.93 -2.58
N ARG A 198 4.38 13.25 -2.70
CA ARG A 198 3.46 13.26 -1.56
C ARG A 198 3.32 11.88 -0.95
N LYS A 199 3.11 10.85 -1.77
CA LYS A 199 2.97 9.45 -1.32
C LYS A 199 4.24 8.96 -0.62
N LEU A 200 5.41 9.36 -1.09
CA LEU A 200 6.69 8.97 -0.50
C LEU A 200 7.08 9.80 0.72
N LYS A 201 6.34 10.87 1.06
CA LYS A 201 6.67 11.76 2.17
C LYS A 201 6.56 11.05 3.53
N SER A 202 5.64 10.10 3.67
CA SER A 202 5.52 9.28 4.88
C SER A 202 6.70 8.33 5.08
N ASP A 203 7.29 7.82 3.99
CA ASP A 203 8.40 6.87 4.07
C ASP A 203 9.77 7.55 4.12
N LEU A 204 9.95 8.64 3.36
CA LEU A 204 11.26 9.30 3.16
C LEU A 204 11.38 10.68 3.84
N GLY A 205 10.30 11.21 4.43
CA GLY A 205 10.33 12.50 5.12
C GLY A 205 10.79 13.66 4.23
N SER A 206 11.79 14.41 4.69
CA SER A 206 12.39 15.53 3.93
C SER A 206 13.08 15.09 2.63
N GLU A 207 13.53 13.84 2.55
CA GLU A 207 14.31 13.32 1.43
C GLU A 207 13.45 12.93 0.22
N ALA A 208 12.13 12.80 0.42
CA ALA A 208 11.18 12.40 -0.63
C ALA A 208 11.33 13.24 -1.90
N ARG A 209 11.51 14.57 -1.74
CA ARG A 209 11.65 15.50 -2.87
C ARG A 209 12.93 15.23 -3.68
N GLY A 210 14.07 15.12 -3.01
CA GLY A 210 15.36 14.88 -3.66
C GLY A 210 15.39 13.54 -4.37
N PHE A 211 14.78 12.53 -3.75
CA PHE A 211 14.58 11.21 -4.35
C PHE A 211 13.73 11.28 -5.62
N VAL A 212 12.55 11.90 -5.56
CA VAL A 212 11.64 11.99 -6.72
C VAL A 212 12.24 12.80 -7.86
N LEU A 213 12.98 13.88 -7.58
CA LEU A 213 13.72 14.61 -8.62
C LEU A 213 14.77 13.73 -9.30
N SER A 214 15.49 12.91 -8.54
CA SER A 214 16.47 11.97 -9.09
C SER A 214 15.81 10.90 -9.95
N LEU A 215 14.65 10.40 -9.53
CA LEU A 215 13.86 9.43 -10.29
C LEU A 215 13.28 10.04 -11.57
N GLN A 216 12.74 11.25 -11.49
CA GLN A 216 12.27 11.99 -12.66
C GLN A 216 13.40 12.11 -13.67
N ARG A 217 14.57 12.55 -13.20
CA ARG A 217 15.76 12.69 -14.03
C ARG A 217 16.16 11.37 -14.68
N TYR A 218 16.19 10.28 -13.92
CA TYR A 218 16.48 8.93 -14.46
C TYR A 218 15.50 8.53 -15.58
N ILE A 219 14.21 8.80 -15.40
CA ILE A 219 13.17 8.49 -16.40
C ILE A 219 13.32 9.36 -17.65
N THR A 220 13.53 10.66 -17.49
CA THR A 220 13.53 11.63 -18.60
C THR A 220 14.85 11.66 -19.35
N GLU A 221 15.98 11.53 -18.65
CA GLU A 221 17.32 11.64 -19.26
C GLU A 221 17.78 10.35 -19.92
N ARG A 222 17.02 9.24 -19.76
CA ARG A 222 17.33 7.91 -20.32
C ARG A 222 18.82 7.62 -20.20
N GLU A 223 19.30 7.29 -19.01
CA GLU A 223 20.61 6.64 -18.92
C GLU A 223 20.52 5.32 -19.68
N ALA A 224 20.93 5.40 -20.94
CA ALA A 224 20.99 4.32 -21.89
C ALA A 224 22.04 3.33 -21.40
N THR A 225 21.56 2.27 -20.75
CA THR A 225 22.24 0.99 -20.67
C THR A 225 21.18 -0.09 -20.70
#